data_AF-A0A4Q4T6K3-F1
#
_entry.id   AF-A0A4Q4T6K3-F1
#
_cell.length_a   1.000
_cell.length_b   1.000
_cell.length_c   1.000
_cell.angle_alpha   90.00
_cell.angle_beta   90.00
_cell.angle_gamma   90.00
#
_symmetry.space_group_name_H-M   'P 1'
#
loop_
_entity.id
_entity.type
_entity.pdbx_description
1 polymer ?
#
loop_
_entity_poly.entity_id
_entity_poly.type
_entity_poly.pdbx_seq_one_letter_code
_entity_poly.pdbx_strand_id
1 'polypeptide(L)'
;MRASPNIIITGTPGVGKTTHCEVLAERMGMRHLSVNQIVKEKGCHEGWDEEFMSWIVDEDKLLDEIEPEALAGGCIIDWHACDLFPESWIDLVVVLRVDSTTLYDRLTARKYPEAKLQENLDSEIMQVLLQEARDSYDAEMVVELSSNDTDEMESNVDRIESWIRQWKKDQAARQETAEGKAAGEGGGEEIQEEMAPPVVNFITGNANKLAEVKAILEPAGIEVRSQALDLPEIQGTLEEVTRAKCRAAADLVGGPVLVEDTCLCFDALNGLPGPYIKWFMKSIGHEGLNNLLAAYDDKSAQAVATFGFSRGPGHETLLFQGRTNGKIVPARGPAYFGWDPIFEYNGQTYAEMDKVEKNKISHRFKALEILREWIEGGMKE
;
A
#
# COMPACT_ATOMS: atom_id res chain seq x y z
N MET A 1 -7.42 -2.25 20.09
CA MET A 1 -6.92 -2.88 18.84
C MET A 1 -7.77 -4.12 18.59
N ARG A 2 -8.19 -4.38 17.35
CA ARG A 2 -9.09 -5.50 17.03
C ARG A 2 -8.41 -6.86 17.28
N ALA A 3 -9.19 -7.86 17.70
CA ALA A 3 -8.67 -9.22 17.96
C ALA A 3 -8.68 -10.14 16.72
N SER A 4 -9.35 -9.72 15.65
CA SER A 4 -9.46 -10.45 14.38
C SER A 4 -9.47 -9.44 13.23
N PRO A 5 -8.88 -9.78 12.06
CA PRO A 5 -8.80 -8.83 10.96
C PRO A 5 -10.16 -8.66 10.28
N ASN A 6 -10.31 -7.58 9.53
CA ASN A 6 -11.38 -7.39 8.56
C ASN A 6 -10.82 -7.58 7.15
N ILE A 7 -11.55 -8.32 6.34
CA ILE A 7 -11.10 -8.69 5.00
C ILE A 7 -12.20 -8.32 4.01
N ILE A 8 -11.84 -7.67 2.92
CA ILE A 8 -12.73 -7.55 1.75
C ILE A 8 -12.37 -8.67 0.78
N ILE A 9 -13.39 -9.35 0.25
CA ILE A 9 -13.26 -10.18 -0.94
C ILE A 9 -14.08 -9.54 -2.04
N THR A 10 -13.37 -9.03 -3.04
CA THR A 10 -13.91 -8.26 -4.16
C THR A 10 -13.55 -8.86 -5.52
N GLY A 11 -14.13 -8.31 -6.58
CA GLY A 11 -14.00 -8.76 -7.97
C GLY A 11 -15.34 -8.77 -8.69
N THR A 12 -15.31 -8.97 -10.00
CA THR A 12 -16.50 -8.94 -10.85
C THR A 12 -17.55 -9.98 -10.42
N PRO A 13 -18.86 -9.74 -10.55
CA PRO A 13 -19.87 -10.79 -10.46
C PRO A 13 -19.46 -12.06 -11.24
N GLY A 14 -19.51 -13.23 -10.59
CA GLY A 14 -19.13 -14.51 -11.22
C GLY A 14 -17.72 -15.05 -10.87
N VAL A 15 -16.86 -14.24 -10.25
CA VAL A 15 -15.49 -14.67 -9.90
C VAL A 15 -15.40 -15.64 -8.71
N GLY A 16 -16.48 -15.84 -7.95
CA GLY A 16 -16.53 -16.80 -6.82
C GLY A 16 -16.45 -16.19 -5.42
N LYS A 17 -16.62 -14.87 -5.27
CA LYS A 17 -16.55 -14.15 -3.97
C LYS A 17 -17.34 -14.80 -2.84
N THR A 18 -18.64 -14.99 -3.03
CA THR A 18 -19.55 -15.51 -2.00
C THR A 18 -19.11 -16.89 -1.50
N THR A 19 -18.68 -17.78 -2.41
CA THR A 19 -18.17 -19.10 -2.02
C THR A 19 -16.88 -19.00 -1.20
N HIS A 20 -15.93 -18.13 -1.58
CA HIS A 20 -14.73 -17.91 -0.76
C HIS A 20 -15.10 -17.38 0.63
N CYS A 21 -16.03 -16.42 0.70
CA CYS A 21 -16.44 -15.80 1.95
C CYS A 21 -17.13 -16.78 2.89
N GLU A 22 -18.05 -17.60 2.39
CA GLU A 22 -18.77 -18.62 3.16
C GLU A 22 -17.79 -19.64 3.76
N VAL A 23 -16.88 -20.18 2.93
CA VAL A 23 -15.89 -21.17 3.37
C VAL A 23 -14.91 -20.56 4.39
N LEU A 24 -14.41 -19.34 4.15
CA LEU A 24 -13.51 -18.67 5.08
C LEU A 24 -14.18 -18.31 6.40
N ALA A 25 -15.44 -17.85 6.35
CA ALA A 25 -16.22 -17.53 7.54
C ALA A 25 -16.41 -18.77 8.42
N GLU A 26 -16.75 -19.91 7.81
CA GLU A 26 -16.86 -21.20 8.50
C GLU A 26 -15.53 -21.65 9.11
N ARG A 27 -14.44 -21.68 8.32
CA ARG A 27 -13.11 -22.16 8.79
C ARG A 27 -12.51 -21.29 9.88
N MET A 28 -12.71 -19.97 9.80
CA MET A 28 -12.05 -19.00 10.68
C MET A 28 -12.94 -18.47 11.80
N GLY A 29 -14.22 -18.85 11.83
CA GLY A 29 -15.20 -18.34 12.78
C GLY A 29 -15.40 -16.83 12.64
N MET A 30 -15.34 -16.31 11.41
CA MET A 30 -15.49 -14.89 11.09
C MET A 30 -16.90 -14.60 10.59
N ARG A 31 -17.34 -13.35 10.70
CA ARG A 31 -18.67 -12.94 10.25
C ARG A 31 -18.64 -12.63 8.75
N HIS A 32 -19.45 -13.32 7.96
CA HIS A 32 -19.65 -13.01 6.56
C HIS A 32 -20.68 -11.88 6.41
N LEU A 33 -20.25 -10.75 5.84
CA LEU A 33 -21.08 -9.60 5.54
C LEU A 33 -21.33 -9.57 4.02
N SER A 34 -22.42 -10.20 3.58
CA SER A 34 -22.88 -10.08 2.21
C SER A 34 -23.54 -8.72 2.00
N VAL A 35 -22.86 -7.80 1.33
CA VAL A 35 -23.37 -6.43 1.13
C VAL A 35 -24.69 -6.43 0.38
N ASN A 36 -24.85 -7.30 -0.62
CA ASN A 36 -26.11 -7.45 -1.34
C ASN A 36 -27.29 -7.85 -0.43
N GLN A 37 -27.03 -8.67 0.60
CA GLN A 37 -28.06 -9.04 1.59
C GLN A 37 -28.33 -7.89 2.55
N ILE A 38 -27.28 -7.23 3.07
CA ILE A 38 -27.41 -6.08 3.97
C ILE A 38 -28.22 -4.96 3.30
N VAL A 39 -27.87 -4.59 2.08
CA VAL A 39 -28.58 -3.58 1.29
C VAL A 39 -30.08 -3.91 1.20
N LYS A 40 -30.42 -5.16 0.90
CA LYS A 40 -31.80 -5.60 0.75
C LYS A 40 -32.56 -5.67 2.07
N GLU A 41 -31.96 -6.23 3.12
CA GLU A 41 -32.62 -6.52 4.39
C GLU A 41 -32.74 -5.28 5.27
N LYS A 42 -31.74 -4.41 5.22
CA LYS A 42 -31.68 -3.17 6.01
C LYS A 42 -32.15 -1.94 5.23
N GLY A 43 -32.43 -2.09 3.93
CA GLY A 43 -32.96 -1.02 3.10
C GLY A 43 -31.93 0.08 2.77
N CYS A 44 -30.64 -0.27 2.66
CA CYS A 44 -29.56 0.65 2.29
C CYS A 44 -29.53 0.88 0.76
N HIS A 45 -30.68 1.25 0.17
CA HIS A 45 -30.83 1.49 -1.26
C HIS A 45 -31.83 2.62 -1.55
N GLU A 46 -31.65 3.30 -2.68
CA GLU A 46 -32.54 4.37 -3.15
C GLU A 46 -33.57 3.86 -4.17
N GLY A 47 -33.38 2.67 -4.73
CA GLY A 47 -34.27 2.09 -5.73
C GLY A 47 -33.70 0.83 -6.38
N TRP A 48 -34.50 0.21 -7.24
CA TRP A 48 -34.10 -0.94 -8.04
C TRP A 48 -33.86 -0.54 -9.49
N ASP A 49 -32.73 -0.95 -10.03
CA ASP A 49 -32.41 -0.80 -11.45
C ASP A 49 -32.83 -2.07 -12.21
N GLU A 50 -33.86 -1.95 -13.05
CA GLU A 50 -34.39 -3.07 -13.86
C GLU A 50 -33.47 -3.46 -15.02
N GLU A 51 -32.65 -2.53 -15.53
CA GLU A 51 -31.72 -2.78 -16.64
C GLU A 51 -30.52 -3.58 -16.15
N PHE A 52 -29.93 -3.16 -15.04
CA PHE A 52 -28.77 -3.81 -14.43
C PHE A 52 -29.15 -4.90 -13.42
N MET A 53 -30.45 -5.08 -13.13
CA MET A 53 -30.98 -6.05 -12.16
C MET A 53 -30.22 -5.98 -10.82
N SER A 54 -30.11 -4.78 -10.26
CA SER A 54 -29.37 -4.49 -9.03
C SER A 54 -30.02 -3.36 -8.23
N TRP A 55 -29.77 -3.33 -6.93
CA TRP A 55 -30.13 -2.20 -6.09
C TRP A 55 -29.19 -1.02 -6.36
N ILE A 56 -29.76 0.19 -6.45
CA ILE A 56 -29.01 1.43 -6.38
C ILE A 56 -28.68 1.65 -4.92
N VAL A 57 -27.42 1.39 -4.55
CA VAL A 57 -26.98 1.36 -3.15
C VAL A 57 -26.91 2.79 -2.58
N ASP A 58 -27.46 2.96 -1.39
CA ASP A 58 -27.27 4.17 -0.59
C ASP A 58 -26.01 3.94 0.26
N GLU A 59 -24.91 4.51 -0.19
CA GLU A 59 -23.57 4.31 0.35
C GLU A 59 -23.44 4.76 1.81
N ASP A 60 -24.03 5.90 2.17
CA ASP A 60 -24.00 6.42 3.54
C ASP A 60 -24.73 5.48 4.51
N LYS A 61 -25.95 5.04 4.16
CA LYS A 61 -26.70 4.08 4.98
C LYS A 61 -26.00 2.73 5.06
N LEU A 62 -25.33 2.31 3.98
CA LEU A 62 -24.59 1.05 3.99
C LEU A 62 -23.40 1.11 4.95
N LEU A 63 -22.65 2.21 4.94
CA LEU A 63 -21.53 2.44 5.85
C LEU A 63 -21.99 2.49 7.32
N ASP A 64 -23.06 3.22 7.62
CA ASP A 64 -23.64 3.29 8.97
C ASP A 64 -24.02 1.90 9.50
N GLU A 65 -24.55 1.03 8.63
CA GLU A 65 -24.95 -0.33 9.01
C GLU A 65 -23.79 -1.31 9.18
N ILE A 66 -22.65 -1.06 8.52
CA ILE A 66 -21.45 -1.93 8.56
C ILE A 66 -20.45 -1.45 9.63
N GLU A 67 -20.40 -0.15 9.94
CA GLU A 67 -19.43 0.45 10.87
C GLU A 67 -19.32 -0.31 12.21
N PRO A 68 -20.41 -0.62 12.93
CA PRO A 68 -20.31 -1.30 14.23
C PRO A 68 -19.64 -2.67 14.11
N GLU A 69 -19.92 -3.38 13.02
CA GLU A 69 -19.35 -4.70 12.76
C GLU A 69 -17.88 -4.61 12.36
N ALA A 70 -17.53 -3.63 11.52
CA ALA A 70 -16.17 -3.37 11.10
C ALA A 70 -15.28 -2.93 12.28
N LEU A 71 -15.74 -2.02 13.13
CA LEU A 71 -14.98 -1.56 14.30
C LEU A 71 -14.74 -2.67 15.33
N ALA A 72 -15.67 -3.63 15.46
CA ALA A 72 -15.50 -4.79 16.32
C ALA A 72 -14.42 -5.78 15.81
N GLY A 73 -14.15 -5.79 14.50
CA GLY A 73 -13.20 -6.70 13.86
C GLY A 73 -13.78 -8.09 13.54
N GLY A 74 -13.07 -8.86 12.72
CA GLY A 74 -13.44 -10.24 12.41
C GLY A 74 -14.53 -10.40 11.36
N CYS A 75 -14.67 -9.44 10.43
CA CYS A 75 -15.62 -9.56 9.31
C CYS A 75 -14.94 -9.91 7.98
N ILE A 76 -15.69 -10.59 7.12
CA ILE A 76 -15.38 -10.83 5.71
C ILE A 76 -16.46 -10.15 4.90
N ILE A 77 -16.10 -9.06 4.23
CA ILE A 77 -17.00 -8.23 3.43
C ILE A 77 -17.02 -8.77 2.00
N ASP A 78 -18.20 -9.22 1.55
CA ASP A 78 -18.45 -9.76 0.20
C ASP A 78 -19.18 -8.72 -0.64
N TRP A 79 -18.45 -8.03 -1.51
CA TRP A 79 -19.02 -7.07 -2.45
C TRP A 79 -18.18 -6.92 -3.72
N HIS A 80 -18.67 -6.15 -4.69
CA HIS A 80 -17.93 -5.85 -5.92
C HIS A 80 -17.20 -4.50 -5.81
N ALA A 81 -17.86 -3.46 -5.30
CA ALA A 81 -17.17 -2.22 -4.98
C ALA A 81 -16.45 -2.37 -3.63
N CYS A 82 -15.25 -1.82 -3.52
CA CYS A 82 -14.48 -1.84 -2.28
C CYS A 82 -14.04 -0.45 -1.82
N ASP A 83 -13.90 0.48 -2.75
CA ASP A 83 -13.55 1.89 -2.57
C ASP A 83 -14.40 2.65 -1.54
N LEU A 84 -15.65 2.22 -1.32
CA LEU A 84 -16.53 2.77 -0.29
C LEU A 84 -15.99 2.61 1.14
N PHE A 85 -15.32 1.49 1.47
CA PHE A 85 -14.99 1.20 2.87
C PHE A 85 -13.73 1.92 3.32
N PRO A 86 -13.77 2.67 4.44
CA PRO A 86 -12.59 3.36 4.96
C PRO A 86 -11.41 2.41 5.17
N GLU A 87 -10.23 2.81 4.71
CA GLU A 87 -8.99 2.02 4.86
C GLU A 87 -8.72 1.61 6.30
N SER A 88 -9.01 2.50 7.27
CA SER A 88 -8.87 2.22 8.71
C SER A 88 -9.68 1.02 9.21
N TRP A 89 -10.71 0.59 8.47
CA TRP A 89 -11.54 -0.55 8.80
C TRP A 89 -11.03 -1.86 8.22
N ILE A 90 -10.07 -1.85 7.31
CA ILE A 90 -9.71 -3.04 6.53
C ILE A 90 -8.28 -3.44 6.87
N ASP A 91 -8.00 -4.75 6.87
CA ASP A 91 -6.65 -5.27 7.06
C ASP A 91 -6.13 -6.03 5.82
N LEU A 92 -7.04 -6.50 4.94
CA LEU A 92 -6.73 -7.18 3.68
C LEU A 92 -7.86 -6.98 2.66
N VAL A 93 -7.50 -6.78 1.40
CA VAL A 93 -8.39 -6.72 0.24
C VAL A 93 -7.98 -7.79 -0.76
N VAL A 94 -8.82 -8.80 -0.94
CA VAL A 94 -8.59 -9.87 -1.90
C VAL A 94 -9.41 -9.60 -3.15
N VAL A 95 -8.74 -9.38 -4.28
CA VAL A 95 -9.37 -9.22 -5.59
C VAL A 95 -9.33 -10.55 -6.32
N LEU A 96 -10.49 -11.18 -6.47
CA LEU A 96 -10.63 -12.42 -7.24
C LEU A 96 -10.76 -12.12 -8.73
N ARG A 97 -10.02 -12.87 -9.54
CA ARG A 97 -9.96 -12.75 -11.00
C ARG A 97 -10.30 -14.08 -11.66
N VAL A 98 -10.88 -14.03 -12.85
CA VAL A 98 -11.23 -15.22 -13.64
C VAL A 98 -10.98 -14.96 -15.12
N ASP A 99 -10.52 -15.98 -15.84
CA ASP A 99 -10.35 -15.89 -17.28
C ASP A 99 -11.69 -15.64 -18.00
N SER A 100 -11.65 -14.93 -19.12
CA SER A 100 -12.86 -14.49 -19.83
C SER A 100 -13.78 -15.64 -20.24
N THR A 101 -13.24 -16.83 -20.54
CA THR A 101 -14.05 -17.97 -20.99
C THR A 101 -14.82 -18.56 -19.82
N THR A 102 -14.12 -18.82 -18.72
CA THR A 102 -14.73 -19.32 -17.48
C THR A 102 -15.74 -18.33 -16.92
N LEU A 103 -15.45 -17.02 -16.97
CA LEU A 103 -16.38 -16.00 -16.51
C LEU A 103 -17.65 -15.97 -17.38
N TYR A 104 -17.51 -16.03 -18.70
CA TYR A 104 -18.63 -16.09 -19.64
C TYR A 104 -19.56 -17.27 -19.34
N ASP A 105 -19.01 -18.47 -19.15
CA ASP A 105 -19.78 -19.68 -18.84
C ASP A 105 -20.53 -19.56 -17.51
N ARG A 106 -19.86 -19.02 -16.47
CA ARG A 106 -20.46 -18.79 -15.15
C ARG A 106 -21.58 -17.75 -15.18
N LEU A 107 -21.42 -16.66 -15.93
CA LEU A 107 -22.44 -15.63 -16.08
C LEU A 107 -23.63 -16.12 -16.93
N THR A 108 -23.36 -16.89 -17.98
CA THR A 108 -24.40 -17.53 -18.80
C THR A 108 -25.26 -18.48 -17.96
N ALA A 109 -24.63 -19.29 -17.10
CA ALA A 109 -25.34 -20.19 -16.18
C ALA A 109 -26.27 -19.45 -15.20
N ARG A 110 -25.95 -18.18 -14.86
CA ARG A 110 -26.78 -17.31 -14.02
C ARG A 110 -27.97 -16.68 -14.78
N LYS A 111 -28.09 -16.92 -16.08
CA LYS A 111 -29.15 -16.37 -16.95
C LYS A 111 -29.20 -14.84 -16.94
N TYR A 112 -28.04 -14.19 -16.89
CA TYR A 112 -27.98 -12.74 -17.00
C TYR A 112 -28.39 -12.29 -18.41
N PRO A 113 -29.05 -11.12 -18.54
CA PRO A 113 -29.24 -10.48 -19.84
C PRO A 113 -27.89 -10.26 -20.55
N GLU A 114 -27.89 -10.30 -21.88
CA GLU A 114 -26.68 -10.17 -22.70
C GLU A 114 -25.90 -8.88 -22.39
N ALA A 115 -26.60 -7.76 -22.20
CA ALA A 115 -25.97 -6.48 -21.83
C ALA A 115 -25.20 -6.56 -20.50
N LYS A 116 -25.84 -7.09 -19.44
CA LYS A 116 -25.22 -7.29 -18.13
C LYS A 116 -24.05 -8.28 -18.20
N LEU A 117 -24.19 -9.35 -18.97
CA LEU A 117 -23.11 -10.31 -19.16
C LEU A 117 -21.91 -9.64 -19.81
N GLN A 118 -22.11 -8.90 -20.90
CA GLN A 118 -21.05 -8.23 -21.64
C GLN A 118 -20.35 -7.17 -20.78
N GLU A 119 -21.11 -6.35 -20.04
CA GLU A 119 -20.57 -5.35 -19.13
C GLU A 119 -19.64 -5.97 -18.07
N ASN A 120 -20.07 -7.06 -17.43
CA ASN A 120 -19.25 -7.75 -16.43
C ASN A 120 -18.00 -8.36 -17.08
N LEU A 121 -18.12 -8.93 -18.28
CA LEU A 121 -16.97 -9.48 -19.00
C LEU A 121 -15.96 -8.38 -19.36
N ASP A 122 -16.44 -7.24 -19.85
CA ASP A 122 -15.61 -6.08 -20.19
C ASP A 122 -14.94 -5.51 -18.93
N SER A 123 -15.67 -5.41 -17.83
CA SER A 123 -15.14 -4.97 -16.52
C SER A 123 -14.01 -5.88 -16.02
N GLU A 124 -14.17 -7.21 -16.16
CA GLU A 124 -13.13 -8.17 -15.80
C GLU A 124 -11.89 -8.07 -16.72
N ILE A 125 -12.10 -7.92 -18.03
CA ILE A 125 -11.01 -7.78 -19.02
C ILE A 125 -10.22 -6.49 -18.75
N MET A 126 -10.92 -5.39 -18.48
CA MET A 126 -10.34 -4.08 -18.17
C MET A 126 -9.82 -3.98 -16.74
N GLN A 127 -10.00 -5.01 -15.92
CA GLN A 127 -9.52 -5.11 -14.55
C GLN A 127 -10.03 -3.99 -13.64
N VAL A 128 -11.27 -3.53 -13.87
CA VAL A 128 -11.82 -2.34 -13.20
C VAL A 128 -11.73 -2.49 -11.68
N LEU A 129 -12.19 -3.61 -11.13
CA LEU A 129 -12.25 -3.77 -9.66
C LEU A 129 -10.86 -3.98 -9.04
N LEU A 130 -9.90 -4.49 -9.82
CA LEU A 130 -8.50 -4.56 -9.40
C LEU A 130 -7.88 -3.16 -9.34
N GLN A 131 -8.20 -2.31 -10.30
CA GLN A 131 -7.72 -0.93 -10.32
C GLN A 131 -8.36 -0.12 -9.20
N GLU A 132 -9.67 -0.24 -8.96
CA GLU A 132 -10.37 0.38 -7.83
C GLU A 132 -9.75 0.00 -6.49
N ALA A 133 -9.47 -1.29 -6.27
CA ALA A 133 -8.82 -1.75 -5.05
C ALA A 133 -7.42 -1.14 -4.89
N ARG A 134 -6.62 -1.09 -5.97
CA ARG A 134 -5.26 -0.50 -5.97
C ARG A 134 -5.26 1.02 -5.79
N ASP A 135 -6.31 1.69 -6.23
CA ASP A 135 -6.45 3.15 -6.09
C ASP A 135 -6.95 3.54 -4.70
N SER A 136 -7.68 2.65 -4.02
CA SER A 136 -8.36 2.92 -2.74
C SER A 136 -7.63 2.42 -1.50
N TYR A 137 -6.76 1.41 -1.65
CA TYR A 137 -6.06 0.78 -0.53
C TYR A 137 -4.55 0.70 -0.76
N ASP A 138 -3.80 0.68 0.35
CA ASP A 138 -2.38 0.40 0.31
C ASP A 138 -2.09 -0.93 -0.42
N ALA A 139 -1.06 -0.92 -1.29
CA ALA A 139 -0.73 -2.05 -2.15
C ALA A 139 -0.37 -3.35 -1.39
N GLU A 140 -0.01 -3.28 -0.10
CA GLU A 140 0.21 -4.48 0.75
C GLU A 140 -1.08 -5.15 1.18
N MET A 141 -2.16 -4.38 1.26
CA MET A 141 -3.48 -4.88 1.60
C MET A 141 -4.11 -5.56 0.38
N VAL A 142 -3.76 -5.15 -0.83
CA VAL A 142 -4.39 -5.65 -2.06
C VAL A 142 -3.69 -6.90 -2.58
N VAL A 143 -4.40 -8.02 -2.58
CA VAL A 143 -3.93 -9.31 -3.09
C VAL A 143 -4.83 -9.76 -4.24
N GLU A 144 -4.23 -9.94 -5.41
CA GLU A 144 -4.90 -10.50 -6.59
C GLU A 144 -4.78 -12.04 -6.59
N LEU A 145 -5.90 -12.74 -6.77
CA LEU A 145 -5.95 -14.21 -6.85
C LEU A 145 -6.81 -14.68 -8.02
N SER A 146 -6.33 -15.67 -8.76
CA SER A 146 -7.12 -16.36 -9.80
C SER A 146 -8.10 -17.36 -9.17
N SER A 147 -9.30 -17.48 -9.73
CA SER A 147 -10.36 -18.38 -9.23
C SER A 147 -11.11 -19.08 -10.38
N ASN A 148 -10.37 -19.65 -11.33
CA ASN A 148 -10.87 -20.30 -12.54
C ASN A 148 -11.51 -21.67 -12.25
N ASP A 149 -11.01 -22.38 -11.24
CA ASP A 149 -11.50 -23.70 -10.87
C ASP A 149 -11.56 -23.90 -9.35
N THR A 150 -11.98 -25.10 -8.94
CA THR A 150 -12.14 -25.47 -7.53
C THR A 150 -10.81 -25.64 -6.79
N ASP A 151 -9.74 -26.00 -7.50
CA ASP A 151 -8.42 -26.21 -6.90
C ASP A 151 -7.78 -24.87 -6.57
N GLU A 152 -7.91 -23.88 -7.48
CA GLU A 152 -7.54 -22.49 -7.21
C GLU A 152 -8.36 -21.90 -6.07
N MET A 153 -9.67 -22.15 -6.04
CA MET A 153 -10.54 -21.70 -4.94
C MET A 153 -10.08 -22.23 -3.58
N GLU A 154 -9.80 -23.53 -3.48
CA GLU A 154 -9.32 -24.15 -2.23
C GLU A 154 -7.94 -23.59 -1.83
N SER A 155 -7.02 -23.46 -2.79
CA SER A 155 -5.70 -22.87 -2.55
C SER A 155 -5.79 -21.41 -2.08
N ASN A 156 -6.72 -20.63 -2.62
CA ASN A 156 -6.97 -19.25 -2.20
C ASN A 156 -7.46 -19.20 -0.75
N VAL A 157 -8.42 -20.06 -0.39
CA VAL A 157 -8.94 -20.16 0.97
C VAL A 157 -7.82 -20.49 1.95
N ASP A 158 -6.99 -21.51 1.65
CA ASP A 158 -5.85 -21.90 2.49
C ASP A 158 -4.84 -20.75 2.67
N ARG A 159 -4.58 -20.00 1.59
CA ARG A 159 -3.69 -18.84 1.62
C ARG A 159 -4.23 -17.72 2.50
N ILE A 160 -5.51 -17.39 2.37
CA ILE A 160 -6.17 -16.34 3.16
C ILE A 160 -6.27 -16.76 4.64
N GLU A 161 -6.62 -18.03 4.91
CA GLU A 161 -6.59 -18.62 6.25
C GLU A 161 -5.20 -18.49 6.90
N SER A 162 -4.15 -18.85 6.17
CA SER A 162 -2.77 -18.74 6.65
C SER A 162 -2.43 -17.29 7.00
N TRP A 163 -2.84 -16.34 6.15
CA TRP A 163 -2.67 -14.92 6.40
C TRP A 163 -3.40 -14.47 7.67
N ILE A 164 -4.67 -14.87 7.86
CA ILE A 164 -5.45 -14.54 9.06
C ILE A 164 -4.78 -15.07 10.32
N ARG A 165 -4.29 -16.31 10.28
CA ARG A 165 -3.59 -16.94 11.41
C ARG A 165 -2.31 -16.19 11.74
N GLN A 166 -1.55 -15.76 10.73
CA GLN A 166 -0.35 -14.97 10.94
C GLN A 166 -0.67 -13.60 11.51
N TRP A 167 -1.66 -12.89 10.95
CA TRP A 167 -2.11 -11.60 11.47
C TRP A 167 -2.48 -11.68 12.95
N LYS A 168 -3.23 -12.72 13.36
CA LYS A 168 -3.60 -12.91 14.78
C LYS A 168 -2.40 -13.11 15.69
N LYS A 169 -1.38 -13.86 15.23
CA LYS A 169 -0.12 -14.04 15.97
C LYS A 169 0.65 -12.73 16.10
N ASP A 170 0.72 -11.96 15.02
CA ASP A 170 1.43 -10.67 15.00
C ASP A 170 0.76 -9.67 15.96
N GLN A 171 -0.57 -9.67 16.05
CA GLN A 171 -1.31 -8.85 17.02
C GLN A 171 -1.09 -9.30 18.47
N ALA A 172 -1.10 -10.61 18.73
CA ALA A 172 -0.83 -11.14 20.07
C ALA A 172 0.59 -10.76 20.56
N ALA A 173 1.60 -10.92 19.70
CA ALA A 173 2.97 -10.53 20.00
C ALA A 173 3.10 -9.02 20.28
N ARG A 174 2.35 -8.17 19.55
CA ARG A 174 2.28 -6.71 19.81
C ARG A 174 1.66 -6.38 21.18
N GLN A 175 0.65 -7.14 21.61
CA GLN A 175 0.01 -6.96 22.91
C GLN A 175 0.90 -7.42 24.07
N GLU A 176 1.55 -8.58 23.96
CA GLU A 176 2.49 -9.09 24.98
C GLU A 176 3.68 -8.12 25.17
N THR A 177 4.17 -7.52 24.08
CA THR A 177 5.25 -6.51 24.13
C THR A 177 4.78 -5.20 24.78
N ALA A 178 3.49 -4.86 24.66
CA ALA A 178 2.90 -3.67 25.28
C ALA A 178 2.62 -3.87 26.78
N GLU A 179 2.13 -5.04 27.19
CA GLU A 179 1.82 -5.38 28.58
C GLU A 179 3.09 -5.65 29.41
N GLY A 180 4.11 -6.29 28.82
CA GLY A 180 5.42 -6.48 29.46
C GLY A 180 6.15 -5.19 29.80
N LYS A 181 5.87 -4.09 29.09
CA LYS A 181 6.38 -2.74 29.40
C LYS A 181 5.63 -2.03 30.53
N ALA A 182 4.42 -2.46 30.87
CA ALA A 182 3.59 -1.83 31.91
C ALA A 182 3.80 -2.46 33.31
N ALA A 183 4.36 -3.67 33.41
CA ALA A 183 4.46 -4.42 34.66
C ALA A 183 5.83 -4.33 35.37
N GLY A 184 6.83 -3.64 34.78
CA GLY A 184 8.22 -3.66 35.23
C GLY A 184 8.71 -2.37 35.89
N GLU A 185 8.12 -1.95 37.01
CA GLU A 185 8.75 -0.96 37.90
C GLU A 185 8.76 -1.49 39.35
N GLY A 186 9.90 -2.04 39.78
CA GLY A 186 10.13 -2.37 41.18
C GLY A 186 11.28 -3.35 41.44
N GLY A 187 12.45 -2.81 41.79
CA GLY A 187 13.51 -3.53 42.51
C GLY A 187 14.80 -3.70 41.71
N GLY A 188 15.84 -2.95 42.13
CA GLY A 188 17.13 -2.92 41.47
C GLY A 188 18.05 -4.10 41.81
N GLU A 189 18.78 -4.52 40.79
CA GLU A 189 20.11 -5.14 40.85
C GLU A 189 20.81 -4.77 39.53
N GLU A 190 22.09 -4.39 39.60
CA GLU A 190 22.89 -3.94 38.46
C GLU A 190 23.06 -5.08 37.44
N ILE A 191 22.25 -5.06 36.38
CA ILE A 191 22.43 -5.85 35.17
C ILE A 191 22.94 -4.87 34.12
N GLN A 192 24.03 -5.21 33.42
CA GLN A 192 24.47 -4.43 32.27
C GLN A 192 23.30 -4.33 31.29
N GLU A 193 22.71 -3.14 31.18
CA GLU A 193 21.63 -2.84 30.24
C GLU A 193 22.14 -3.11 28.82
N GLU A 194 21.75 -4.26 28.24
CA GLU A 194 21.55 -4.31 26.80
C GLU A 194 20.44 -3.31 26.49
N MET A 195 20.83 -2.07 26.19
CA MET A 195 19.93 -1.02 25.77
C MET A 195 19.09 -1.55 24.61
N ALA A 196 17.77 -1.55 24.77
CA ALA A 196 16.85 -1.89 23.69
C ALA A 196 17.24 -1.11 22.42
N PRO A 197 17.17 -1.75 21.23
CA PRO A 197 17.62 -1.12 19.99
C PRO A 197 16.91 0.23 19.79
N PRO A 198 17.63 1.29 19.36
CA PRO A 198 17.00 2.57 19.07
C PRO A 198 15.87 2.39 18.06
N VAL A 199 14.69 2.89 18.40
CA VAL A 199 13.48 2.77 17.58
C VAL A 199 13.31 4.03 16.74
N VAL A 200 13.00 3.86 15.45
CA VAL A 200 12.58 4.96 14.57
C VAL A 200 11.23 4.67 13.95
N ASN A 201 10.33 5.67 13.97
CA ASN A 201 9.04 5.58 13.31
C ASN A 201 9.19 6.09 11.87
N PHE A 202 9.26 5.17 10.92
CA PHE A 202 9.27 5.48 9.49
C PHE A 202 7.86 5.79 8.99
N ILE A 203 7.65 7.03 8.56
CA ILE A 203 6.35 7.50 8.09
C ILE A 203 6.22 7.21 6.61
N THR A 204 5.54 6.10 6.30
CA THR A 204 5.31 5.62 4.94
C THR A 204 4.08 4.71 4.93
N GLY A 205 3.26 4.80 3.88
CA GLY A 205 2.33 3.73 3.47
C GLY A 205 2.96 2.79 2.43
N ASN A 206 4.16 3.10 1.94
CA ASN A 206 4.80 2.31 0.88
C ASN A 206 5.61 1.13 1.44
N ALA A 207 5.01 -0.05 1.33
CA ALA A 207 5.59 -1.39 1.43
C ALA A 207 7.06 -1.54 1.04
N ASN A 208 7.37 -1.15 -0.19
CA ASN A 208 8.67 -1.39 -0.80
C ASN A 208 9.71 -0.47 -0.18
N LYS A 209 9.32 0.78 0.12
CA LYS A 209 10.15 1.69 0.91
C LYS A 209 10.43 1.09 2.28
N LEU A 210 9.40 0.60 2.98
CA LEU A 210 9.57 0.00 4.30
C LEU A 210 10.50 -1.21 4.26
N ALA A 211 10.29 -2.14 3.32
CA ALA A 211 11.13 -3.32 3.14
C ALA A 211 12.59 -2.96 2.85
N GLU A 212 12.84 -1.97 1.97
CA GLU A 212 14.18 -1.48 1.66
C GLU A 212 14.84 -0.81 2.88
N VAL A 213 14.10 0.02 3.61
CA VAL A 213 14.60 0.69 4.83
C VAL A 213 14.94 -0.32 5.92
N LYS A 214 14.05 -1.29 6.17
CA LYS A 214 14.28 -2.37 7.13
C LYS A 214 15.50 -3.20 6.78
N ALA A 215 15.64 -3.61 5.52
CA ALA A 215 16.76 -4.40 5.06
C ALA A 215 18.13 -3.72 5.26
N ILE A 216 18.18 -2.39 5.41
CA ILE A 216 19.42 -1.64 5.61
C ILE A 216 19.61 -1.22 7.08
N LEU A 217 18.56 -0.78 7.77
CA LEU A 217 18.65 -0.23 9.12
C LEU A 217 18.53 -1.28 10.23
N GLU A 218 17.71 -2.34 10.05
CA GLU A 218 17.57 -3.39 11.08
C GLU A 218 18.88 -4.16 11.33
N PRO A 219 19.71 -4.48 10.30
CA PRO A 219 21.04 -5.05 10.52
C PRO A 219 21.99 -4.14 11.31
N ALA A 220 21.76 -2.82 11.29
CA ALA A 220 22.52 -1.85 12.08
C ALA A 220 21.97 -1.68 13.52
N GLY A 221 21.02 -2.53 13.93
CA GLY A 221 20.47 -2.54 15.28
C GLY A 221 19.39 -1.48 15.53
N ILE A 222 18.75 -0.95 14.48
CA ILE A 222 17.68 0.05 14.59
C ILE A 222 16.34 -0.65 14.36
N GLU A 223 15.41 -0.55 15.30
CA GLU A 223 14.04 -1.04 15.11
C GLU A 223 13.26 -0.04 14.25
N VAL A 224 12.83 -0.45 13.05
CA VAL A 224 12.03 0.40 12.16
C VAL A 224 10.55 0.07 12.33
N ARG A 225 9.78 1.00 12.91
CA ARG A 225 8.32 0.93 12.98
C ARG A 225 7.71 1.69 11.84
N SER A 226 6.74 1.10 11.13
CA SER A 226 6.00 1.82 10.10
C SER A 226 4.78 2.50 10.70
N GLN A 227 4.51 3.73 10.26
CA GLN A 227 3.27 4.44 10.57
C GLN A 227 2.80 5.16 9.30
N ALA A 228 1.56 4.95 8.89
CA ALA A 228 0.95 5.76 7.85
C ALA A 228 0.31 6.99 8.51
N LEU A 229 0.79 8.18 8.15
CA LEU A 229 0.23 9.45 8.58
C LEU A 229 -0.08 10.28 7.35
N ASP A 230 -1.27 10.89 7.34
CA ASP A 230 -1.59 11.92 6.36
C ASP A 230 -0.83 13.20 6.76
N LEU A 231 0.17 13.55 5.95
CA LEU A 231 1.04 14.70 6.18
C LEU A 231 0.92 15.68 5.03
N PRO A 232 0.88 16.99 5.31
CA PRO A 232 0.83 18.00 4.26
C PRO A 232 2.10 17.96 3.39
N GLU A 233 1.93 17.69 2.10
CA GLU A 233 2.97 17.82 1.07
C GLU A 233 3.04 19.28 0.61
N ILE A 234 3.88 20.09 1.27
CA ILE A 234 4.08 21.49 0.88
C ILE A 234 4.79 21.59 -0.48
N GLN A 235 4.76 22.79 -1.08
CA GLN A 235 5.58 23.12 -2.25
C GLN A 235 6.90 23.74 -1.78
N GLY A 236 8.00 23.44 -2.48
CA GLY A 236 9.32 23.94 -2.13
C GLY A 236 10.44 23.19 -2.86
N THR A 237 11.68 23.38 -2.41
CA THR A 237 12.80 22.55 -2.83
C THR A 237 12.70 21.13 -2.26
N LEU A 238 13.55 20.22 -2.75
CA LEU A 238 13.67 18.86 -2.22
C LEU A 238 13.85 18.86 -0.70
N GLU A 239 14.75 19.70 -0.20
CA GLU A 239 15.09 19.81 1.21
C GLU A 239 13.97 20.44 2.03
N GLU A 240 13.31 21.48 1.51
CA GLU A 240 12.19 22.15 2.19
C GLU A 240 11.00 21.22 2.38
N VAL A 241 10.64 20.48 1.33
CA VAL A 241 9.53 19.51 1.37
C VAL A 241 9.81 18.43 2.41
N THR A 242 11.00 17.81 2.37
CA THR A 242 11.35 16.75 3.33
C THR A 242 11.46 17.27 4.76
N ARG A 243 11.99 18.49 4.98
CA ARG A 243 12.05 19.12 6.31
C ARG A 243 10.66 19.37 6.89
N ALA A 244 9.76 19.94 6.10
CA ALA A 244 8.40 20.23 6.54
C ALA A 244 7.64 18.94 6.88
N LYS A 245 7.76 17.92 6.03
CA LYS A 245 7.18 16.58 6.25
C LYS A 245 7.72 15.94 7.53
N CYS A 246 9.04 15.98 7.73
CA CYS A 246 9.69 15.41 8.91
C CYS A 246 9.27 16.12 10.20
N ARG A 247 9.17 17.46 10.17
CA ARG A 247 8.71 18.26 11.31
C ARG A 247 7.25 17.94 11.66
N ALA A 248 6.35 17.92 10.67
CA ALA A 248 4.95 17.58 10.88
C ALA A 248 4.79 16.14 11.42
N ALA A 249 5.56 15.18 10.90
CA ALA A 249 5.64 13.83 11.44
C ALA A 249 6.07 13.81 12.90
N ALA A 250 7.16 14.51 13.24
CA ALA A 250 7.70 14.55 14.59
C ALA A 250 6.69 15.10 15.59
N ASP A 251 5.99 16.17 15.22
CA ASP A 251 4.97 16.82 16.05
C ASP A 251 3.76 15.89 16.32
N LEU A 252 3.34 15.08 15.34
CA LEU A 252 2.24 14.12 15.50
C LEU A 252 2.64 12.86 16.28
N VAL A 253 3.84 12.34 16.04
CA VAL A 253 4.32 11.09 16.66
C VAL A 253 4.80 11.30 18.09
N GLY A 254 5.33 12.49 18.40
CA GLY A 254 5.87 12.79 19.73
C GLY A 254 7.21 12.09 20.03
N GLY A 255 7.95 11.63 19.00
CA GLY A 255 9.20 10.90 19.17
C GLY A 255 10.02 10.78 17.88
N PRO A 256 11.03 9.90 17.84
CA PRO A 256 11.90 9.76 16.68
C PRO A 256 11.13 9.36 15.42
N VAL A 257 11.33 10.13 14.35
CA VAL A 257 10.67 9.90 13.06
C VAL A 257 11.68 9.88 11.93
N LEU A 258 11.38 9.07 10.93
CA LEU A 258 12.05 9.04 9.65
C LEU A 258 11.00 9.26 8.56
N VAL A 259 11.26 10.13 7.60
CA VAL A 259 10.41 10.34 6.42
C VAL A 259 11.26 10.20 5.17
N GLU A 260 10.65 9.90 4.03
CA GLU A 260 11.33 9.88 2.73
C GLU A 260 10.52 10.65 1.69
N ASP A 261 11.20 11.46 0.89
CA ASP A 261 10.69 11.95 -0.39
C ASP A 261 11.57 11.50 -1.55
N THR A 262 10.91 11.11 -2.63
CA THR A 262 11.55 10.62 -3.86
C THR A 262 11.26 11.59 -4.98
N CYS A 263 12.31 12.08 -5.64
CA CYS A 263 12.23 13.08 -6.69
C CYS A 263 12.83 12.55 -7.99
N LEU A 264 12.27 13.00 -9.11
CA LEU A 264 12.85 12.79 -10.43
C LEU A 264 13.09 14.14 -11.08
N CYS A 265 14.37 14.49 -11.22
CA CYS A 265 14.82 15.82 -11.60
C CYS A 265 15.32 15.78 -13.04
N PHE A 266 14.66 16.46 -13.97
CA PHE A 266 15.15 16.57 -15.35
C PHE A 266 16.09 17.77 -15.46
N ASP A 267 17.31 17.55 -15.95
CA ASP A 267 18.31 18.61 -16.00
C ASP A 267 17.88 19.75 -16.95
N ALA A 268 17.26 19.39 -18.09
CA ALA A 268 16.71 20.33 -19.06
C ALA A 268 15.58 21.21 -18.51
N LEU A 269 14.90 20.79 -17.44
CA LEU A 269 13.84 21.54 -16.77
C LEU A 269 14.30 22.13 -15.42
N ASN A 270 15.62 22.31 -15.25
CA ASN A 270 16.23 22.82 -14.01
C ASN A 270 15.78 22.04 -12.76
N GLY A 271 15.65 20.72 -12.89
CA GLY A 271 15.30 19.81 -11.80
C GLY A 271 13.81 19.55 -11.62
N LEU A 272 12.92 20.13 -12.42
CA LEU A 272 11.51 19.72 -12.48
C LEU A 272 11.34 18.37 -13.21
N PRO A 273 10.29 17.58 -12.93
CA PRO A 273 9.22 17.83 -11.95
C PRO A 273 9.67 17.71 -10.49
N GLY A 274 10.82 17.10 -10.20
CA GLY A 274 11.44 17.11 -8.87
C GLY A 274 10.52 16.48 -7.81
N PRO A 275 10.18 17.20 -6.73
CA PRO A 275 9.31 16.69 -5.66
C PRO A 275 7.86 16.49 -6.11
N TYR A 276 7.47 17.06 -7.25
CA TYR A 276 6.12 16.96 -7.79
C TYR A 276 5.90 15.73 -8.66
N ILE A 277 6.90 14.86 -8.80
CA ILE A 277 6.87 13.71 -9.72
C ILE A 277 5.64 12.80 -9.54
N LYS A 278 5.13 12.63 -8.31
CA LYS A 278 3.90 11.86 -8.03
C LYS A 278 2.71 12.40 -8.84
N TRP A 279 2.52 13.72 -8.82
CA TRP A 279 1.42 14.40 -9.50
C TRP A 279 1.58 14.36 -11.01
N PHE A 280 2.80 14.58 -11.51
CA PHE A 280 3.07 14.44 -12.94
C PHE A 280 2.83 13.01 -13.42
N MET A 281 3.32 12.01 -12.69
CA MET A 281 3.09 10.61 -13.05
C MET A 281 1.60 10.26 -13.06
N LYS A 282 0.83 10.71 -12.05
CA LYS A 282 -0.63 10.49 -11.99
C LYS A 282 -1.37 11.16 -13.14
N SER A 283 -1.00 12.38 -13.51
CA SER A 283 -1.75 13.16 -14.50
C SER A 283 -1.37 12.86 -15.95
N ILE A 284 -0.09 12.67 -16.24
CA ILE A 284 0.40 12.59 -17.63
C ILE A 284 1.13 11.28 -17.96
N GLY A 285 1.37 10.43 -16.95
CA GLY A 285 1.97 9.11 -17.15
C GLY A 285 3.38 9.14 -17.76
N HIS A 286 3.87 7.97 -18.18
CA HIS A 286 5.20 7.82 -18.78
C HIS A 286 5.34 8.58 -20.10
N GLU A 287 4.31 8.53 -20.95
CA GLU A 287 4.31 9.21 -22.24
C GLU A 287 4.35 10.73 -22.07
N GLY A 288 3.53 11.27 -21.17
CA GLY A 288 3.54 12.69 -20.87
C GLY A 288 4.87 13.17 -20.30
N LEU A 289 5.49 12.41 -19.39
CA LEU A 289 6.81 12.73 -18.86
C LEU A 289 7.90 12.75 -19.96
N ASN A 290 7.84 11.84 -20.93
CA ASN A 290 8.70 11.88 -22.11
C ASN A 290 8.40 13.12 -22.99
N ASN A 291 7.12 13.42 -23.19
CA ASN A 291 6.67 14.56 -24.00
C ASN A 291 7.10 15.92 -23.40
N LEU A 292 7.20 16.04 -22.07
CA LEU A 292 7.76 17.23 -21.42
C LEU A 292 9.19 17.55 -21.87
N LEU A 293 9.95 16.52 -22.21
CA LEU A 293 11.32 16.66 -22.68
C LEU A 293 11.42 16.71 -24.21
N ALA A 294 10.35 16.53 -24.98
CA ALA A 294 10.41 16.39 -26.43
C ALA A 294 11.17 17.53 -27.15
N ALA A 295 11.05 18.76 -26.64
CA ALA A 295 11.70 19.95 -27.20
C ALA A 295 13.18 20.15 -26.79
N TYR A 296 13.71 19.32 -25.89
CA TYR A 296 15.06 19.47 -25.34
C TYR A 296 15.96 18.35 -25.85
N ASP A 297 17.15 18.65 -26.37
CA ASP A 297 18.12 17.61 -26.75
C ASP A 297 18.64 16.87 -25.52
N ASP A 298 18.76 17.58 -24.40
CA ASP A 298 19.21 17.02 -23.14
C ASP A 298 18.09 16.19 -22.48
N LYS A 299 18.41 14.91 -22.23
CA LYS A 299 17.55 13.95 -21.54
C LYS A 299 18.14 13.50 -20.22
N SER A 300 19.23 14.10 -19.74
CA SER A 300 19.80 13.71 -18.46
C SER A 300 18.83 14.05 -17.32
N ALA A 301 18.83 13.17 -16.33
CA ALA A 301 18.00 13.30 -15.16
C ALA A 301 18.68 12.69 -13.94
N GLN A 302 18.23 13.12 -12.77
CA GLN A 302 18.64 12.55 -11.49
C GLN A 302 17.44 11.99 -10.75
N ALA A 303 17.53 10.73 -10.37
CA ALA A 303 16.69 10.18 -9.32
C ALA A 303 17.30 10.55 -7.96
N VAL A 304 16.49 11.12 -7.07
CA VAL A 304 16.95 11.60 -5.75
C VAL A 304 16.04 11.05 -4.67
N ALA A 305 16.61 10.43 -3.64
CA ALA A 305 15.89 10.12 -2.40
C ALA A 305 16.46 11.01 -1.29
N THR A 306 15.58 11.66 -0.55
CA THR A 306 15.95 12.42 0.64
C THR A 306 15.23 11.82 1.83
N PHE A 307 15.99 11.31 2.79
CA PHE A 307 15.49 10.91 4.10
C PHE A 307 15.60 12.07 5.07
N GLY A 308 14.51 12.35 5.78
CA GLY A 308 14.48 13.30 6.89
C GLY A 308 14.34 12.56 8.21
N PHE A 309 15.29 12.75 9.12
CA PHE A 309 15.26 12.19 10.47
C PHE A 309 15.08 13.31 11.51
N SER A 310 14.24 13.09 12.51
CA SER A 310 14.15 13.93 13.70
C SER A 310 14.07 13.05 14.94
N ARG A 311 14.65 13.50 16.06
CA ARG A 311 14.51 12.84 17.37
C ARG A 311 13.14 13.05 18.00
N GLY A 312 12.36 14.01 17.52
CA GLY A 312 11.02 14.34 18.03
C GLY A 312 10.69 15.83 17.92
N PRO A 313 9.55 16.24 18.49
CA PRO A 313 9.11 17.64 18.47
C PRO A 313 10.21 18.59 18.95
N GLY A 314 10.44 19.67 18.21
CA GLY A 314 11.44 20.70 18.55
C GLY A 314 12.90 20.36 18.20
N HIS A 315 13.22 19.13 17.80
CA HIS A 315 14.55 18.78 17.30
C HIS A 315 14.74 19.18 15.83
N GLU A 316 15.98 19.46 15.45
CA GLU A 316 16.33 19.74 14.05
C GLU A 316 16.13 18.49 13.18
N THR A 317 15.59 18.69 11.97
CA THR A 317 15.56 17.65 10.95
C THR A 317 16.94 17.49 10.30
N LEU A 318 17.50 16.29 10.38
CA LEU A 318 18.69 15.90 9.63
C LEU A 318 18.28 15.32 8.27
N LEU A 319 19.00 15.68 7.22
CA LEU A 319 18.72 15.21 5.85
C LEU A 319 19.84 14.30 5.35
N PHE A 320 19.45 13.16 4.79
CA PHE A 320 20.35 12.20 4.15
C PHE A 320 19.89 11.99 2.72
N GLN A 321 20.75 12.32 1.76
CA GLN A 321 20.34 12.40 0.35
C GLN A 321 21.21 11.52 -0.53
N GLY A 322 20.56 10.65 -1.29
CA GLY A 322 21.19 9.78 -2.27
C GLY A 322 20.73 10.15 -3.68
N ARG A 323 21.66 10.13 -4.63
CA ARG A 323 21.42 10.54 -6.02
C ARG A 323 21.92 9.47 -7.00
N THR A 324 21.16 9.25 -8.06
CA THR A 324 21.59 8.46 -9.20
C THR A 324 21.33 9.23 -10.48
N ASN A 325 22.40 9.45 -11.24
CA ASN A 325 22.35 10.09 -12.55
C ASN A 325 21.91 9.07 -13.59
N GLY A 326 21.05 9.48 -14.50
CA GLY A 326 20.53 8.65 -15.58
C GLY A 326 19.99 9.50 -16.71
N LYS A 327 19.13 8.90 -17.53
CA LYS A 327 18.46 9.58 -18.64
C LYS A 327 16.99 9.21 -18.71
N ILE A 328 16.18 10.13 -19.24
CA ILE A 328 14.79 9.85 -19.56
C ILE A 328 14.69 9.25 -20.96
N VAL A 329 14.02 8.12 -21.04
CA VAL A 329 13.83 7.33 -22.26
C VAL A 329 12.37 6.90 -22.42
N PRO A 330 11.96 6.52 -23.65
CA PRO A 330 10.67 5.86 -23.84
C PRO A 330 10.54 4.65 -22.93
N ALA A 331 9.33 4.45 -22.39
CA ALA A 331 9.08 3.44 -21.37
C ALA A 331 9.47 2.03 -21.85
N ARG A 332 10.25 1.30 -21.05
CA ARG A 332 10.58 -0.11 -21.25
C ARG A 332 10.54 -0.87 -19.93
N GLY A 333 10.25 -2.16 -20.00
CA GLY A 333 10.07 -3.03 -18.83
C GLY A 333 8.66 -2.93 -18.21
N PRO A 334 8.40 -3.67 -17.12
CA PRO A 334 7.09 -3.72 -16.51
C PRO A 334 6.71 -2.41 -15.81
N ALA A 335 5.47 -1.96 -16.01
CA ALA A 335 4.96 -0.69 -15.47
C ALA A 335 4.49 -0.78 -14.00
N TYR A 336 5.06 -1.68 -13.20
CA TYR A 336 4.59 -1.94 -11.83
C TYR A 336 4.87 -0.80 -10.84
N PHE A 337 5.90 0.04 -11.10
CA PHE A 337 6.38 1.02 -10.13
C PHE A 337 6.70 2.39 -10.74
N GLY A 338 5.79 3.34 -10.55
CA GLY A 338 6.02 4.77 -10.77
C GLY A 338 6.68 5.07 -12.12
N TRP A 339 7.77 5.82 -12.09
CA TRP A 339 8.51 6.28 -13.28
C TRP A 339 9.72 5.38 -13.63
N ASP A 340 9.90 4.23 -12.98
CA ASP A 340 11.01 3.31 -13.26
C ASP A 340 11.14 2.94 -14.75
N PRO A 341 10.04 2.73 -15.52
CA PRO A 341 10.14 2.38 -16.94
C PRO A 341 10.79 3.45 -17.82
N ILE A 342 10.86 4.70 -17.39
CA ILE A 342 11.40 5.81 -18.20
C ILE A 342 12.76 6.30 -17.73
N PHE A 343 13.27 5.81 -16.59
CA PHE A 343 14.57 6.22 -16.06
C PHE A 343 15.63 5.17 -16.38
N GLU A 344 16.54 5.51 -17.28
CA GLU A 344 17.64 4.64 -17.73
C GLU A 344 18.92 4.89 -16.93
N TYR A 345 19.52 3.79 -16.46
CA TYR A 345 20.85 3.75 -15.87
C TYR A 345 21.67 2.67 -16.58
N ASN A 346 22.81 3.06 -17.15
CA ASN A 346 23.73 2.15 -17.86
C ASN A 346 23.07 1.26 -18.94
N GLY A 347 22.14 1.83 -19.71
CA GLY A 347 21.51 1.15 -20.86
C GLY A 347 20.29 0.29 -20.53
N GLN A 348 19.88 0.21 -19.26
CA GLN A 348 18.64 -0.43 -18.84
C GLN A 348 17.77 0.56 -18.07
N THR A 349 16.45 0.50 -18.26
CA THR A 349 15.53 1.22 -17.39
C THR A 349 15.51 0.57 -16.01
N TYR A 350 15.15 1.33 -14.97
CA TYR A 350 14.98 0.74 -13.64
C TYR A 350 13.94 -0.38 -13.62
N ALA A 351 12.94 -0.35 -14.50
CA ALA A 351 11.96 -1.42 -14.62
C ALA A 351 12.52 -2.68 -15.32
N GLU A 352 13.54 -2.55 -16.16
CA GLU A 352 14.23 -3.67 -16.81
C GLU A 352 15.25 -4.36 -15.89
N MET A 353 15.57 -3.76 -14.73
CA MET A 353 16.56 -4.30 -13.79
C MET A 353 15.94 -5.32 -12.83
N ASP A 354 16.71 -6.33 -12.47
CA ASP A 354 16.41 -7.16 -11.31
C ASP A 354 16.38 -6.29 -10.03
N LYS A 355 15.43 -6.57 -9.13
CA LYS A 355 15.21 -5.77 -7.93
C LYS A 355 16.45 -5.70 -7.04
N VAL A 356 17.20 -6.79 -6.91
CA VAL A 356 18.41 -6.87 -6.08
C VAL A 356 19.52 -6.01 -6.68
N GLU A 357 19.70 -6.08 -7.99
CA GLU A 357 20.72 -5.28 -8.69
C GLU A 357 20.39 -3.78 -8.72
N LYS A 358 19.11 -3.43 -8.95
CA LYS A 358 18.64 -2.05 -8.83
C LYS A 358 18.92 -1.49 -7.44
N ASN A 359 18.63 -2.26 -6.40
CA ASN A 359 18.79 -1.82 -5.02
C ASN A 359 20.24 -1.47 -4.68
N LYS A 360 21.26 -2.12 -5.28
CA LYS A 360 22.67 -1.77 -5.03
C LYS A 360 23.09 -0.40 -5.57
N ILE A 361 22.38 0.11 -6.58
CA ILE A 361 22.74 1.35 -7.29
C ILE A 361 21.71 2.47 -7.12
N SER A 362 20.60 2.19 -6.44
CA SER A 362 19.48 3.12 -6.34
C SER A 362 19.84 4.35 -5.50
N HIS A 363 19.17 5.44 -5.83
CA HIS A 363 19.23 6.70 -5.08
C HIS A 363 18.78 6.49 -3.63
N ARG A 364 17.78 5.63 -3.37
CA ARG A 364 17.32 5.28 -2.02
C ARG A 364 18.37 4.54 -1.22
N PHE A 365 18.99 3.51 -1.81
CA PHE A 365 20.06 2.76 -1.14
C PHE A 365 21.21 3.69 -0.76
N LYS A 366 21.67 4.56 -1.67
CA LYS A 366 22.71 5.54 -1.37
C LYS A 366 22.33 6.46 -0.21
N ALA A 367 21.07 6.90 -0.14
CA ALA A 367 20.60 7.76 0.95
C ALA A 367 20.58 7.00 2.29
N LEU A 368 20.15 5.73 2.26
CA LEU A 368 20.10 4.87 3.44
C LEU A 368 21.48 4.43 3.92
N GLU A 369 22.45 4.24 3.04
CA GLU A 369 23.85 4.00 3.45
C GLU A 369 24.41 5.20 4.22
N ILE A 370 24.16 6.43 3.76
CA ILE A 370 24.59 7.64 4.48
C ILE A 370 23.90 7.71 5.85
N LEU A 371 22.60 7.41 5.91
CA LEU A 371 21.87 7.35 7.17
C LEU A 371 22.43 6.26 8.09
N ARG A 372 22.70 5.05 7.58
CA ARG A 372 23.28 3.93 8.34
C ARG A 372 24.64 4.31 8.91
N GLU A 373 25.54 4.84 8.09
CA GLU A 373 26.87 5.29 8.52
C GLU A 373 26.77 6.37 9.60
N TRP A 374 25.81 7.30 9.48
CA TRP A 374 25.58 8.31 10.51
C TRP A 374 25.12 7.71 11.85
N ILE A 375 24.28 6.67 11.81
CA ILE A 375 23.82 5.98 13.02
C ILE A 375 24.95 5.14 13.64
N GLU A 376 25.68 4.37 12.81
CA GLU A 376 26.82 3.53 13.22
C GLU A 376 28.00 4.36 13.74
N GLY A 377 28.17 5.60 13.26
CA GLY A 377 29.16 6.56 13.77
C GLY A 377 28.92 7.02 15.22
N GLY A 378 27.86 6.51 15.85
CA GLY A 378 27.30 6.94 17.12
C GLY A 378 26.58 8.25 16.89
N MET A 379 25.26 8.30 17.15
CA MET A 379 24.40 9.48 17.06
C MET A 379 25.01 10.70 17.80
N LYS A 380 26.01 11.35 17.22
CA LYS A 380 26.79 12.39 17.87
C LYS A 380 26.02 13.69 17.71
N GLU A 381 25.56 14.13 18.88
CA GLU A 381 24.82 15.36 19.22
C GLU A 381 23.33 15.34 18.89
#